data_AF-A0A8H3LLT6-F1
#
_entry.id   AF-A0A8H3LLT6-F1
#
_cell.length_a   1.000
_cell.length_b   1.000
_cell.length_c   1.000
_cell.angle_alpha   90.00
_cell.angle_beta   90.00
_cell.angle_gamma   90.00
#
_symmetry.space_group_name_H-M   'P 1'
#
loop_
_entity.id
_entity.type
_entity.pdbx_description
1 polymer ?
#
loop_
_entity_poly.entity_id
_entity_poly.type
_entity_poly.pdbx_seq_one_letter_code
_entity_poly.pdbx_strand_id
1 'polypeptide(L)'
;MTKQSSLSEFFDASAPYYCRFKASDIGASLYKIRDDSVKPRHFLGADNADEIEAILTEHEGHSLHEIIDGDEPLRPVIDFDLLIKALNAITPKLSSCQAKNLLCRAFRDTCLEIFPEWNKETMSIAESSDEKKISLHVLTFGMRLSNITKVSAFTELVRKKLPAGLQKKGIIDNIANIGSFKSFSLRMLGMPKYDKKIDKHVRIKKVIRPKDGSIFDFMIRPPNDDSRVIDSPLLVVPESEVNRCSKENNDTSSETTQADFDFVKSLLGRNSIEGYTLSFPSDNIPDLFPLTYNFLSHCPICDREHESDNGYILRNKKIYRFYCHRANHEREPGTRNPSVKLAPSETALSREKNLSAPVRLEQSRILNPNDCFVWWNLICMCTSGKKFSRAEVYEAIQATVAHISKDKPIWLLKHKDSKNGLYFGMGSELKIAKFEIKIIEYGGEAVKLKSLIDQAVIKGLIVYEDFDFLPYPINIHQPATDFFNLFLGFLAKPAPEINKEIMDLILWHVKNVICNGNERLNEYI
;
A
#
# COMPACT_ATOMS: atom_id res chain seq x y z
N MET A 1 37.68 -47.12 2.44
CA MET A 1 38.54 -46.13 3.09
C MET A 1 38.47 -44.82 2.30
N THR A 2 38.09 -43.74 3.00
CA THR A 2 38.42 -42.30 2.77
C THR A 2 38.16 -41.67 1.39
N LYS A 3 37.14 -40.80 1.21
CA LYS A 3 37.01 -39.35 1.55
C LYS A 3 38.03 -38.41 0.88
N GLN A 4 37.56 -37.62 -0.09
CA GLN A 4 37.61 -36.14 -0.24
C GLN A 4 37.32 -35.79 -1.72
N SER A 5 36.18 -35.17 -2.03
CA SER A 5 35.95 -33.70 -2.09
C SER A 5 36.69 -33.02 -3.25
N SER A 6 35.96 -32.49 -4.24
CA SER A 6 35.62 -31.06 -4.29
C SER A 6 35.02 -30.62 -5.63
N LEU A 7 34.04 -29.71 -5.52
CA LEU A 7 33.75 -28.61 -6.45
C LEU A 7 33.19 -28.95 -7.84
N SER A 8 31.90 -29.28 -7.92
CA SER A 8 31.07 -28.91 -9.08
C SER A 8 29.57 -28.99 -8.78
N GLU A 9 29.08 -28.10 -7.91
CA GLU A 9 27.65 -27.79 -7.87
C GLU A 9 27.44 -26.28 -7.90
N PHE A 10 27.08 -25.79 -9.09
CA PHE A 10 26.13 -24.71 -9.37
C PHE A 10 26.32 -23.37 -8.63
N PHE A 11 27.15 -22.50 -9.20
CA PHE A 11 26.92 -21.06 -9.14
C PHE A 11 26.17 -20.59 -10.40
N ASP A 12 25.40 -19.52 -10.19
CA ASP A 12 24.68 -18.68 -11.15
C ASP A 12 23.32 -19.18 -11.69
N ALA A 13 22.35 -19.25 -10.78
CA ALA A 13 21.00 -18.75 -11.08
C ALA A 13 20.84 -17.36 -10.43
N SER A 14 20.88 -16.32 -11.25
CA SER A 14 20.58 -14.94 -10.87
C SER A 14 19.14 -14.84 -10.38
N ALA A 15 18.97 -14.76 -9.06
CA ALA A 15 17.68 -14.56 -8.42
C ALA A 15 17.09 -13.19 -8.82
N PRO A 16 15.78 -13.09 -9.13
CA PRO A 16 15.15 -11.84 -9.52
C PRO A 16 15.16 -10.85 -8.34
N TYR A 17 15.95 -9.78 -8.49
CA TYR A 17 15.86 -8.59 -7.67
C TYR A 17 14.46 -7.96 -7.80
N TYR A 18 13.88 -7.55 -6.66
CA TYR A 18 12.55 -6.92 -6.45
C TYR A 18 11.33 -7.83 -6.19
N CYS A 19 11.38 -8.63 -5.12
CA CYS A 19 10.17 -8.97 -4.36
C CYS A 19 10.15 -8.19 -3.03
N ARG A 20 9.21 -7.23 -2.88
CA ARG A 20 8.85 -6.71 -1.55
C ARG A 20 8.08 -7.81 -0.83
N PHE A 21 8.76 -8.60 0.00
CA PHE A 21 8.09 -9.41 1.01
C PHE A 21 7.21 -8.48 1.88
N LYS A 22 5.91 -8.73 1.90
CA LYS A 22 4.91 -8.04 2.73
C LYS A 22 4.66 -8.88 3.99
N ALA A 23 4.16 -8.27 5.05
CA ALA A 23 3.70 -9.00 6.25
C ALA A 23 2.60 -10.05 5.94
N SER A 24 1.89 -9.91 4.81
CA SER A 24 0.94 -10.90 4.28
C SER A 24 1.59 -12.18 3.78
N ASP A 25 2.89 -12.15 3.50
CA ASP A 25 3.63 -13.22 2.82
C ASP A 25 4.24 -14.21 3.83
N ILE A 26 4.20 -13.88 5.13
CA ILE A 26 4.59 -14.75 6.26
C ILE A 26 3.53 -15.85 6.53
N GLY A 27 2.40 -15.85 5.81
CA GLY A 27 1.32 -16.80 6.07
C GLY A 27 0.59 -16.54 7.39
N ALA A 28 0.04 -17.60 7.98
CA ALA A 28 -0.81 -17.55 9.19
C ALA A 28 -0.03 -17.63 10.51
N SER A 29 1.26 -17.29 10.51
CA SER A 29 2.07 -17.36 11.74
C SER A 29 1.49 -16.50 12.86
N LEU A 30 1.48 -17.06 14.07
CA LEU A 30 0.88 -16.44 15.27
C LEU A 30 1.63 -15.17 15.70
N TYR A 31 2.95 -15.19 15.56
CA TYR A 31 3.87 -14.08 15.83
C TYR A 31 4.58 -13.65 14.55
N LYS A 32 4.70 -12.34 14.37
CA LYS A 32 5.32 -11.75 13.18
C LYS A 32 6.39 -10.77 13.62
N ILE A 33 7.59 -10.95 13.09
CA ILE A 33 8.77 -10.14 13.42
C ILE A 33 9.28 -9.49 12.14
N ARG A 34 9.53 -8.18 12.19
CA ARG A 34 10.18 -7.42 11.11
C ARG A 34 11.66 -7.26 11.42
N ASP A 35 12.50 -7.59 10.46
CA ASP A 35 13.91 -7.23 10.50
C ASP A 35 14.18 -6.00 9.63
N ASP A 36 14.62 -4.92 10.29
CA ASP A 36 14.98 -3.66 9.63
C ASP A 36 16.47 -3.57 9.22
N SER A 37 17.29 -4.59 9.50
CA SER A 37 18.74 -4.62 9.21
C SER A 37 19.07 -4.99 7.78
N VAL A 38 18.21 -5.77 7.13
CA VAL A 38 18.41 -6.31 5.79
C VAL A 38 17.53 -5.58 4.76
N LYS A 39 17.98 -5.52 3.50
CA LYS A 39 17.26 -4.88 2.40
C LYS A 39 17.03 -5.87 1.24
N PRO A 40 15.79 -6.06 0.77
CA PRO A 40 14.55 -5.52 1.31
C PRO A 40 14.28 -6.00 2.75
N ARG A 41 13.42 -5.30 3.50
CA ARG A 41 13.07 -5.70 4.88
C ARG A 41 12.60 -7.14 4.90
N HIS A 42 13.13 -7.93 5.82
CA HIS A 42 12.68 -9.30 6.00
C HIS A 42 11.58 -9.37 7.05
N PHE A 43 10.74 -10.38 6.89
CA PHE A 43 9.57 -10.62 7.68
C PHE A 43 9.62 -12.10 8.10
N LEU A 44 9.66 -12.33 9.40
CA LEU A 44 9.87 -13.64 10.02
C LEU A 44 8.59 -14.03 10.76
N GLY A 45 8.23 -15.31 10.68
CA GLY A 45 7.07 -15.88 11.35
C GLY A 45 7.51 -16.87 12.43
N ALA A 46 6.78 -16.89 13.54
CA ALA A 46 6.93 -17.90 14.58
C ALA A 46 5.56 -18.27 15.12
N ASP A 47 5.41 -19.50 15.57
CA ASP A 47 4.17 -20.04 16.15
C ASP A 47 4.29 -20.39 17.64
N ASN A 48 5.51 -20.42 18.18
CA ASN A 48 5.78 -20.74 19.59
C ASN A 48 7.00 -19.97 20.14
N ALA A 49 7.26 -20.12 21.43
CA ALA A 49 8.37 -19.45 22.12
C ALA A 49 9.75 -19.85 21.57
N ASP A 50 9.96 -21.15 21.32
CA ASP A 50 11.23 -21.68 20.85
C ASP A 50 11.61 -21.10 19.47
N GLU A 51 10.63 -20.96 18.57
CA GLU A 51 10.82 -20.33 17.27
C GLU A 51 11.13 -18.83 17.38
N ILE A 52 10.53 -18.12 18.35
CA ILE A 52 10.89 -16.73 18.63
C ILE A 52 12.34 -16.66 19.11
N GLU A 53 12.74 -17.51 20.05
CA GLU A 53 14.11 -17.54 20.57
C GLU A 53 15.13 -17.91 19.47
N ALA A 54 14.79 -18.84 18.59
CA ALA A 54 15.60 -19.20 17.43
C ALA A 54 15.82 -17.98 16.51
N ILE A 55 14.74 -17.26 16.16
CA ILE A 55 14.83 -16.02 15.37
C ILE A 55 15.75 -15.01 16.02
N LEU A 56 15.61 -14.79 17.33
CA LEU A 56 16.40 -13.81 18.08
C LEU A 56 17.87 -14.18 18.14
N THR A 57 18.17 -15.48 18.23
CA THR A 57 19.55 -16.02 18.26
C THR A 57 20.20 -15.94 16.88
N GLU A 58 19.50 -16.37 15.83
CA GLU A 58 19.99 -16.33 14.45
C GLU A 58 20.23 -14.90 13.95
N HIS A 59 19.43 -13.96 14.42
CA HIS A 59 19.48 -12.54 14.05
C HIS A 59 20.06 -11.71 15.18
N GLU A 60 21.00 -12.26 15.97
CA GLU A 60 21.69 -11.51 17.01
C GLU A 60 22.35 -10.25 16.42
N GLY A 61 22.15 -9.10 17.06
CA GLY A 61 22.63 -7.80 16.56
C GLY A 61 21.76 -7.15 15.49
N HIS A 62 20.65 -7.77 15.06
CA HIS A 62 19.71 -7.17 14.14
C HIS A 62 18.69 -6.25 14.83
N SER A 63 18.10 -5.34 14.07
CA SER A 63 17.07 -4.39 14.50
C SER A 63 15.66 -4.97 14.31
N LEU A 64 15.28 -5.89 15.20
CA LEU A 64 14.01 -6.62 15.12
C LEU A 64 12.84 -5.88 15.78
N HIS A 65 11.65 -6.00 15.19
CA HIS A 65 10.41 -5.42 15.70
C HIS A 65 9.26 -6.44 15.69
N GLU A 66 8.52 -6.54 16.79
CA GLU A 66 7.23 -7.25 16.83
C GLU A 66 6.21 -6.52 15.96
N ILE A 67 5.40 -7.24 15.18
CA ILE A 67 4.31 -6.72 14.37
C ILE A 67 2.97 -7.16 14.97
N ILE A 68 2.08 -6.21 15.21
CA ILE A 68 0.71 -6.49 15.66
C ILE A 68 -0.26 -6.31 14.50
N ASP A 69 -0.81 -7.41 13.98
CA ASP A 69 -1.79 -7.43 12.90
C ASP A 69 -3.02 -8.29 13.22
N GLY A 70 -3.82 -7.86 14.19
CA GLY A 70 -5.02 -8.58 14.61
C GLY A 70 -5.82 -7.81 15.65
N ASP A 71 -7.00 -8.35 16.00
CA ASP A 71 -7.85 -7.81 17.07
C ASP A 71 -7.78 -8.67 18.34
N GLU A 72 -6.75 -9.52 18.45
CA GLU A 72 -6.49 -10.36 19.61
C GLU A 72 -6.17 -9.51 20.85
N PRO A 73 -6.35 -10.05 22.07
CA PRO A 73 -5.99 -9.36 23.30
C PRO A 73 -4.49 -8.99 23.35
N LEU A 74 -4.20 -7.77 23.79
CA LEU A 74 -2.87 -7.17 23.83
C LEU A 74 -2.53 -6.66 25.21
N ARG A 75 -1.26 -6.75 25.61
CA ARG A 75 -0.78 -6.04 26.81
C ARG A 75 -0.90 -4.53 26.64
N PRO A 76 -1.31 -3.77 27.67
CA PRO A 76 -1.20 -2.32 27.66
C PRO A 76 0.26 -1.91 27.48
N VAL A 77 0.52 -1.04 26.50
CA VAL A 77 1.87 -0.55 26.17
C VAL A 77 1.79 0.92 25.78
N ILE A 78 2.85 1.67 26.08
CA ILE A 78 3.06 3.03 25.60
C ILE A 78 4.52 3.17 25.17
N ASP A 79 4.74 3.68 23.96
CA ASP A 79 6.04 4.18 23.51
C ASP A 79 6.07 5.70 23.66
N PHE A 80 6.85 6.18 24.62
CA PHE A 80 7.07 7.59 24.86
C PHE A 80 8.30 8.05 24.08
N ASP A 81 8.13 9.03 23.18
CA ASP A 81 9.22 9.69 22.46
C ASP A 81 9.21 11.20 22.71
N LEU A 82 9.77 11.61 23.85
CA LEU A 82 9.79 13.01 24.28
C LEU A 82 11.09 13.70 23.88
N LEU A 83 11.03 14.63 22.92
CA LEU A 83 12.19 15.48 22.58
C LEU A 83 12.62 16.35 23.76
N ILE A 84 13.92 16.42 24.04
CA ILE A 84 14.51 17.27 25.09
C ILE A 84 14.19 18.75 24.84
N LYS A 85 14.15 19.18 23.57
CA LYS A 85 13.69 20.53 23.20
C LYS A 85 12.26 20.80 23.65
N ALA A 86 11.36 19.82 23.51
CA ALA A 86 9.97 19.95 23.92
C ALA A 86 9.85 19.98 25.46
N LEU A 87 10.61 19.12 26.16
CA LEU A 87 10.70 19.13 27.61
C LEU A 87 11.17 20.49 28.16
N ASN A 88 12.22 21.06 27.57
CA ASN A 88 12.78 22.35 27.99
C ASN A 88 11.83 23.53 27.79
N ALA A 89 10.82 23.39 26.93
CA ALA A 89 9.80 24.41 26.69
C ALA A 89 8.63 24.35 27.69
N ILE A 90 8.57 23.33 28.54
CA ILE A 90 7.51 23.18 29.55
C ILE A 90 7.79 24.11 30.74
N THR A 91 6.74 24.79 31.21
CA THR A 91 6.79 25.64 32.39
C THR A 91 5.82 25.10 33.46
N PRO A 92 6.26 24.90 34.72
CA PRO A 92 7.65 25.06 35.20
C PRO A 92 8.60 24.04 34.58
N LYS A 93 9.91 24.36 34.57
CA LYS A 93 10.94 23.48 34.00
C LYS A 93 10.94 22.13 34.72
N LEU A 94 10.88 21.05 33.95
CA LEU A 94 11.00 19.68 34.42
C LEU A 94 12.38 19.14 34.06
N SER A 95 13.07 18.51 35.01
CA SER A 95 14.27 17.72 34.71
C SER A 95 13.93 16.44 33.96
N SER A 96 14.89 15.86 33.25
CA SER A 96 14.70 14.58 32.55
C SER A 96 14.25 13.45 33.47
N CYS A 97 14.78 13.40 34.70
CA CYS A 97 14.38 12.40 35.70
C CYS A 97 12.92 12.61 36.16
N GLN A 98 12.52 13.86 36.41
CA GLN A 98 11.14 14.19 36.76
C GLN A 98 10.17 13.85 35.62
N ALA A 99 10.54 14.15 34.37
CA ALA A 99 9.74 13.79 33.21
C ALA A 99 9.53 12.27 33.10
N LYS A 100 10.61 11.48 33.16
CA LYS A 100 10.52 10.01 33.14
C LYS A 100 9.59 9.48 34.24
N ASN A 101 9.73 9.99 35.46
CA ASN A 101 8.89 9.58 36.58
C ASN A 101 7.42 9.92 36.36
N LEU A 102 7.11 11.09 35.77
CA LEU A 102 5.75 11.47 35.43
C LEU A 102 5.14 10.57 34.35
N LEU A 103 5.91 10.23 33.31
CA LEU A 103 5.47 9.34 32.23
C LEU A 103 5.13 7.94 32.78
N CYS A 104 6.05 7.33 33.54
CA CYS A 104 5.82 6.01 34.14
C CYS A 104 4.68 6.05 35.18
N ARG A 105 4.56 7.13 35.94
CA ARG A 105 3.47 7.31 36.91
C ARG A 105 2.11 7.37 36.22
N ALA A 106 1.98 8.13 35.13
CA ALA A 106 0.73 8.21 34.39
C ALA A 106 0.27 6.85 33.84
N PHE A 107 1.21 6.04 33.33
CA PHE A 107 0.93 4.66 32.93
C PHE A 107 0.43 3.82 34.11
N ARG A 108 1.21 3.77 35.20
CA ARG A 108 0.90 2.99 36.41
C ARG A 108 -0.44 3.36 37.01
N ASP A 109 -0.71 4.65 37.17
CA ASP A 109 -1.93 5.15 37.78
C ASP A 109 -3.14 4.83 36.89
N THR A 110 -2.98 4.85 35.56
CA THR A 110 -4.03 4.37 34.63
C THR A 110 -4.28 2.87 34.78
N CYS A 111 -3.23 2.04 34.87
CA CYS A 111 -3.38 0.61 35.12
C CYS A 111 -4.18 0.31 36.40
N LEU A 112 -3.88 1.00 37.50
CA LEU A 112 -4.59 0.84 38.78
C LEU A 112 -6.05 1.31 38.70
N GLU A 113 -6.36 2.32 37.89
CA GLU A 113 -7.74 2.78 37.71
C GLU A 113 -8.59 1.80 36.89
N ILE A 114 -8.01 1.21 35.83
CA ILE A 114 -8.76 0.25 35.01
C ILE A 114 -8.83 -1.14 35.63
N PHE A 115 -7.84 -1.50 36.46
CA PHE A 115 -7.76 -2.77 37.15
C PHE A 115 -7.13 -2.59 38.55
N PRO A 116 -7.94 -2.30 39.59
CA PRO A 116 -7.44 -2.01 40.94
C PRO A 116 -6.61 -3.12 41.60
N GLU A 117 -6.85 -4.37 41.22
CA GLU A 117 -6.12 -5.54 41.73
C GLU A 117 -4.79 -5.77 40.97
N TRP A 118 -4.46 -4.93 40.00
CA TRP A 118 -3.25 -5.07 39.20
C TRP A 118 -1.98 -5.03 40.05
N ASN A 119 -1.13 -6.05 39.89
CA ASN A 119 0.17 -6.09 40.56
C ASN A 119 1.18 -5.16 39.85
N LYS A 120 1.52 -4.05 40.51
CA LYS A 120 2.52 -3.07 40.03
C LYS A 120 3.90 -3.64 39.71
N GLU A 121 4.28 -4.79 40.27
CA GLU A 121 5.56 -5.45 40.00
C GLU A 121 5.60 -6.07 38.58
N THR A 122 4.44 -6.21 37.94
CA THR A 122 4.32 -6.67 36.53
C THR A 122 4.51 -5.55 35.51
N MET A 123 4.93 -4.36 35.96
CA MET A 123 5.23 -3.22 35.08
C MET A 123 6.66 -3.34 34.53
N SER A 124 6.78 -3.35 33.22
CA SER A 124 8.06 -3.41 32.52
C SER A 124 8.42 -2.07 31.89
N ILE A 125 9.68 -1.67 32.04
CA ILE A 125 10.20 -0.41 31.51
C ILE A 125 11.51 -0.70 30.79
N ALA A 126 11.58 -0.28 29.53
CA ALA A 126 12.80 -0.30 28.75
C ALA A 126 13.13 1.10 28.25
N GLU A 127 14.41 1.46 28.28
CA GLU A 127 14.89 2.77 27.92
C GLU A 127 15.83 2.73 26.71
N SER A 128 15.69 3.76 25.87
CA SER A 128 16.57 4.03 24.74
C SER A 128 16.82 5.53 24.52
N SER A 129 16.78 6.32 25.61
CA SER A 129 16.99 7.77 25.56
C SER A 129 18.40 8.15 25.07
N ASP A 130 18.51 9.37 24.56
CA ASP A 130 19.77 10.02 24.22
C ASP A 130 19.75 11.51 24.63
N GLU A 131 20.78 12.25 24.23
CA GLU A 131 20.89 13.69 24.48
C GLU A 131 19.76 14.52 23.83
N LYS A 132 19.08 13.97 22.83
CA LYS A 132 18.06 14.67 22.02
C LYS A 132 16.63 14.30 22.43
N LYS A 133 16.41 13.10 22.98
CA LYS A 133 15.09 12.57 23.31
C LYS A 133 15.10 11.59 24.48
N ILE A 134 14.05 11.63 25.28
CA ILE A 134 13.69 10.60 26.25
C ILE A 134 12.83 9.57 25.52
N SER A 135 13.29 8.33 25.48
CA SER A 135 12.61 7.23 24.79
C SER A 135 12.39 6.08 25.77
N LEU A 136 11.12 5.85 26.12
CA LEU A 136 10.70 4.83 27.08
C LEU A 136 9.62 3.94 26.48
N HIS A 137 9.82 2.64 26.58
CA HIS A 137 8.77 1.67 26.33
C HIS A 137 8.28 1.18 27.69
N VAL A 138 7.03 1.47 28.00
CA VAL A 138 6.40 1.08 29.26
C VAL A 138 5.25 0.14 28.92
N LEU A 139 5.23 -1.04 29.54
CA LEU A 139 4.15 -2.00 29.38
C LEU A 139 3.86 -2.73 30.69
N THR A 140 2.89 -3.63 30.66
CA THR A 140 2.71 -4.58 31.75
C THR A 140 2.32 -5.97 31.25
N PHE A 141 2.83 -7.01 31.93
CA PHE A 141 2.42 -8.39 31.71
C PHE A 141 1.37 -8.90 32.70
N GLY A 142 0.88 -8.04 33.60
CA GLY A 142 -0.12 -8.41 34.60
C GLY A 142 -1.57 -8.32 34.11
N MET A 143 -1.80 -7.86 32.88
CA MET A 143 -3.12 -7.72 32.28
C MET A 143 -3.06 -7.63 30.76
N ARG A 144 -4.20 -7.92 30.11
CA ARG A 144 -4.45 -7.67 28.69
C ARG A 144 -5.68 -6.80 28.49
N LEU A 145 -5.71 -6.08 27.38
CA LEU A 145 -6.88 -5.36 26.87
C LEU A 145 -7.43 -6.16 25.68
N SER A 146 -8.74 -6.17 25.51
CA SER A 146 -9.39 -7.10 24.57
C SER A 146 -8.97 -6.91 23.12
N ASN A 147 -8.59 -5.69 22.71
CA ASN A 147 -8.11 -5.41 21.37
C ASN A 147 -7.34 -4.09 21.25
N ILE A 148 -6.88 -3.80 20.02
CA ILE A 148 -6.15 -2.57 19.68
C ILE A 148 -6.94 -1.29 19.97
N THR A 149 -8.27 -1.33 19.83
CA THR A 149 -9.15 -0.19 20.12
C THR A 149 -9.11 0.16 21.61
N LYS A 150 -9.15 -0.86 22.48
CA LYS A 150 -9.01 -0.67 23.93
C LYS A 150 -7.61 -0.20 24.32
N VAL A 151 -6.56 -0.66 23.63
CA VAL A 151 -5.18 -0.13 23.79
C VAL A 151 -5.11 1.35 23.40
N SER A 152 -5.81 1.75 22.33
CA SER A 152 -5.93 3.16 21.95
C SER A 152 -6.63 3.99 23.02
N ALA A 153 -7.75 3.51 23.56
CA ALA A 153 -8.48 4.18 24.63
C ALA A 153 -7.59 4.34 25.89
N PHE A 154 -6.87 3.27 26.25
CA PHE A 154 -5.89 3.28 27.32
C PHE A 154 -4.80 4.34 27.10
N THR A 155 -4.28 4.45 25.87
CA THR A 155 -3.27 5.46 25.50
C THR A 155 -3.77 6.89 25.72
N GLU A 156 -5.04 7.16 25.39
CA GLU A 156 -5.64 8.47 25.63
C GLU A 156 -5.87 8.74 27.13
N LEU A 157 -6.22 7.73 27.93
CA LEU A 157 -6.30 7.87 29.39
C LEU A 157 -4.94 8.23 29.99
N VAL A 158 -3.88 7.54 29.58
CA VAL A 158 -2.50 7.85 30.00
C VAL A 158 -2.15 9.29 29.60
N ARG A 159 -2.47 9.70 28.37
CA ARG A 159 -2.21 11.08 27.91
C ARG A 159 -2.93 12.11 28.78
N LYS A 160 -4.22 11.91 29.08
CA LYS A 160 -5.03 12.85 29.89
C LYS A 160 -4.47 13.03 31.31
N LYS A 161 -3.76 12.04 31.85
CA LYS A 161 -3.11 12.12 33.17
C LYS A 161 -1.78 12.87 33.18
N LEU A 162 -1.16 13.09 32.02
CA LEU A 162 0.08 13.84 31.95
C LEU A 162 -0.18 15.34 32.18
N PRO A 163 0.79 16.09 32.72
CA PRO A 163 0.73 17.55 32.74
C PRO A 163 0.53 18.13 31.33
N ALA A 164 -0.21 19.24 31.19
CA ALA A 164 -0.56 19.82 29.89
C ALA A 164 0.62 19.98 28.90
N GLY A 165 1.81 20.34 29.41
CA GLY A 165 3.03 20.44 28.61
C GLY A 165 3.50 19.12 27.97
N LEU A 166 3.15 17.98 28.57
CA LEU A 166 3.48 16.62 28.16
C LEU A 166 2.34 15.91 27.39
N GLN A 167 1.19 16.56 27.21
CA GLN A 167 0.05 16.00 26.45
C GLN A 167 0.17 16.24 24.92
N LYS A 168 1.21 16.93 24.45
CA LYS A 168 1.35 17.34 23.05
C LYS A 168 1.46 16.13 22.10
N LYS A 169 0.89 16.29 20.90
CA LYS A 169 0.99 15.31 19.81
C LYS A 169 2.47 15.05 19.46
N GLY A 170 2.85 13.77 19.41
CA GLY A 170 4.23 13.33 19.15
C GLY A 170 5.09 13.07 20.39
N ILE A 171 4.55 13.18 21.61
CA ILE A 171 5.21 12.75 22.85
C ILE A 171 4.88 11.29 23.19
N ILE A 172 3.64 10.90 22.94
CA ILE A 172 3.18 9.51 22.99
C ILE A 172 2.95 9.08 21.56
N ASP A 173 3.66 8.05 21.12
CA ASP A 173 3.34 7.43 19.83
C ASP A 173 1.99 6.75 19.97
N ASN A 174 1.05 7.20 19.12
CA ASN A 174 -0.27 6.61 19.11
C ASN A 174 -0.17 5.24 18.42
N ILE A 175 -0.34 4.18 19.21
CA ILE A 175 -0.45 2.80 18.74
C ILE A 175 -1.56 2.66 17.68
N ALA A 176 -2.54 3.57 17.66
CA ALA A 176 -3.65 3.62 16.71
C ALA A 176 -3.47 4.58 15.52
N ASN A 177 -2.29 5.20 15.30
CA ASN A 177 -2.05 6.02 14.11
C ASN A 177 -1.80 5.14 12.87
N ILE A 178 -2.89 4.50 12.44
CA ILE A 178 -2.97 3.57 11.34
C ILE A 178 -3.12 4.38 10.05
N GLY A 179 -2.01 4.55 9.34
CA GLY A 179 -2.07 4.68 7.88
C GLY A 179 -2.52 3.36 7.24
N SER A 180 -2.42 3.21 5.93
CA SER A 180 -2.89 2.04 5.14
C SER A 180 -2.34 0.65 5.56
N PHE A 181 -1.53 0.56 6.61
CA PHE A 181 -1.03 -0.66 7.23
C PHE A 181 -1.36 -0.62 8.73
N LYS A 182 -2.37 -1.40 9.15
CA LYS A 182 -2.79 -1.62 10.54
C LYS A 182 -1.74 -2.40 11.34
N SER A 183 -0.51 -1.91 11.41
CA SER A 183 0.59 -2.59 12.10
C SER A 183 1.33 -1.62 13.02
N PHE A 184 1.19 -1.81 14.33
CA PHE A 184 2.11 -1.25 15.30
C PHE A 184 3.36 -2.12 15.32
N SER A 185 4.55 -1.49 15.30
CA SER A 185 5.80 -2.23 15.40
C SER A 185 6.64 -1.77 16.59
N LEU A 186 6.88 -2.69 17.52
CA LEU A 186 7.65 -2.41 18.73
C LEU A 186 9.03 -3.04 18.63
N ARG A 187 10.10 -2.24 18.82
CA ARG A 187 11.45 -2.80 18.83
C ARG A 187 11.61 -3.79 19.99
N MET A 188 12.09 -4.99 19.67
CA MET A 188 12.36 -6.06 20.62
C MET A 188 13.44 -5.65 21.63
N LEU A 189 13.37 -6.19 22.85
CA LEU A 189 14.35 -5.90 23.89
C LEU A 189 15.77 -6.36 23.47
N GLY A 190 16.82 -5.66 23.92
CA GLY A 190 18.21 -6.05 23.61
C GLY A 190 18.63 -5.76 22.16
N MET A 191 17.69 -5.47 21.26
CA MET A 191 17.99 -5.22 19.86
C MET A 191 18.50 -3.79 19.63
N PRO A 192 19.58 -3.61 18.86
CA PRO A 192 20.04 -2.29 18.46
C PRO A 192 19.04 -1.61 17.51
N LYS A 193 19.04 -0.28 17.48
CA LYS A 193 18.26 0.49 16.51
C LYS A 193 19.10 0.66 15.24
N TYR A 194 18.57 0.30 14.08
CA TYR A 194 19.23 0.61 12.82
C TYR A 194 19.02 2.08 12.41
N ASP A 195 20.10 2.86 12.26
CA ASP A 195 20.05 4.23 11.75
C ASP A 195 20.36 4.27 10.26
N LYS A 196 19.32 4.53 9.46
CA LYS A 196 19.40 4.62 8.00
C LYS A 196 20.33 5.72 7.49
N LYS A 197 20.54 6.80 8.24
CA LYS A 197 21.33 7.95 7.78
C LYS A 197 22.83 7.66 7.80
N ILE A 198 23.25 6.84 8.75
CA ILE A 198 24.67 6.49 8.95
C ILE A 198 24.96 5.02 8.67
N ASP A 199 23.95 4.28 8.22
CA ASP A 199 24.00 2.86 7.84
C ASP A 199 24.61 1.97 8.94
N LYS A 200 24.24 2.22 10.20
CA LYS A 200 24.82 1.53 11.36
C LYS A 200 23.76 1.20 12.41
N HIS A 201 23.98 0.09 13.10
CA HIS A 201 23.29 -0.24 14.34
C HIS A 201 23.77 0.66 15.46
N VAL A 202 22.83 1.37 16.06
CA VAL A 202 23.05 2.30 17.17
C VAL A 202 22.18 1.92 18.35
N ARG A 203 22.74 2.04 19.55
CA ARG A 203 22.00 2.05 20.84
C ARG A 203 21.10 0.84 21.09
N ILE A 204 21.51 0.06 22.07
CA ILE A 204 20.73 -1.08 22.57
C ILE A 204 19.61 -0.61 23.50
N LYS A 205 18.43 -1.23 23.36
CA LYS A 205 17.30 -1.03 24.28
C LYS A 205 17.62 -1.71 25.62
N LYS A 206 17.71 -0.94 26.70
CA LYS A 206 18.11 -1.45 28.03
C LYS A 206 16.89 -1.67 28.92
N VAL A 207 16.86 -2.78 29.67
CA VAL A 207 15.85 -3.05 30.70
C VAL A 207 16.09 -2.14 31.90
N ILE A 208 15.01 -1.58 32.43
CA ILE A 208 14.99 -0.88 33.72
C ILE A 208 14.22 -1.71 34.77
N ARG A 209 13.09 -2.32 34.39
CA ARG A 209 12.25 -3.22 35.22
C ARG A 209 11.45 -4.19 34.34
N PRO A 210 11.03 -5.39 34.81
CA PRO A 210 11.39 -6.06 36.06
C PRO A 210 12.65 -6.96 35.89
N LYS A 211 12.86 -7.92 36.81
CA LYS A 211 14.18 -8.50 37.19
C LYS A 211 14.67 -9.66 36.30
N ASP A 212 13.80 -10.45 35.71
CA ASP A 212 14.19 -11.50 34.75
C ASP A 212 14.61 -10.91 33.41
N GLY A 213 14.04 -9.75 33.04
CA GLY A 213 14.50 -8.94 31.92
C GLY A 213 14.38 -9.68 30.59
N SER A 214 13.40 -10.58 30.51
CA SER A 214 13.19 -11.43 29.36
C SER A 214 12.68 -10.59 28.20
N ILE A 215 12.92 -11.05 26.99
CA ILE A 215 12.36 -10.41 25.81
C ILE A 215 10.82 -10.48 25.79
N PHE A 216 10.25 -11.53 26.37
CA PHE A 216 8.80 -11.75 26.50
C PHE A 216 8.14 -10.75 27.45
N ASP A 217 8.88 -10.19 28.41
CA ASP A 217 8.41 -9.10 29.27
C ASP A 217 8.13 -7.81 28.50
N PHE A 218 8.64 -7.72 27.26
CA PHE A 218 8.53 -6.56 26.39
C PHE A 218 7.80 -6.84 25.08
N MET A 219 7.30 -8.06 24.89
CA MET A 219 6.37 -8.39 23.82
C MET A 219 4.95 -7.96 24.22
N ILE A 220 4.21 -7.43 23.25
CA ILE A 220 2.82 -7.00 23.40
C ILE A 220 1.91 -8.24 23.37
N ARG A 221 2.28 -9.23 22.57
CA ARG A 221 1.64 -10.53 22.49
C ARG A 221 2.70 -11.64 22.65
N PRO A 222 3.13 -11.94 23.88
CA PRO A 222 4.05 -13.04 24.11
C PRO A 222 3.33 -14.40 24.06
N PRO A 223 4.10 -15.48 23.86
CA PRO A 223 3.59 -16.83 24.01
C PRO A 223 3.12 -17.10 25.44
N ASN A 224 2.03 -17.88 25.54
CA ASN A 224 1.48 -18.38 26.81
C ASN A 224 1.11 -17.27 27.82
N ASP A 225 0.64 -16.12 27.34
CA ASP A 225 0.18 -15.04 28.21
C ASP A 225 -1.25 -15.30 28.74
N ASP A 226 -1.31 -15.90 29.92
CA ASP A 226 -2.56 -16.21 30.62
C ASP A 226 -3.09 -15.04 31.46
N SER A 227 -2.50 -13.85 31.35
CA SER A 227 -2.95 -12.68 32.11
C SER A 227 -4.40 -12.31 31.79
N ARG A 228 -5.12 -11.78 32.78
CA ARG A 228 -6.55 -11.48 32.66
C ARG A 228 -6.81 -10.40 31.60
N VAL A 229 -7.79 -10.65 30.72
CA VAL A 229 -8.33 -9.62 29.83
C VAL A 229 -9.26 -8.71 30.63
N ILE A 230 -8.95 -7.43 30.68
CA ILE A 230 -9.66 -6.43 31.48
C ILE A 230 -10.72 -5.76 30.60
N ASP A 231 -11.96 -5.83 31.07
CA ASP A 231 -13.06 -5.04 30.52
C ASP A 231 -13.43 -3.94 31.53
N SER A 232 -12.89 -2.75 31.30
CA SER A 232 -13.11 -1.58 32.15
C SER A 232 -14.04 -0.58 31.45
N PRO A 233 -15.05 -0.02 32.15
CA PRO A 233 -15.92 1.01 31.60
C PRO A 233 -15.15 2.31 31.25
N LEU A 234 -13.97 2.53 31.83
CA LEU A 234 -13.10 3.67 31.50
C LEU A 234 -12.49 3.54 30.10
N LEU A 235 -12.47 2.33 29.54
CA LEU A 235 -11.98 2.04 28.19
C LEU A 235 -13.13 2.04 27.17
N VAL A 236 -14.26 2.67 27.47
CA VAL A 236 -15.36 2.87 26.51
C VAL A 236 -15.04 4.08 25.65
N VAL A 237 -14.91 3.86 24.34
CA VAL A 237 -14.68 4.92 23.36
C VAL A 237 -16.02 5.61 23.08
N PRO A 238 -16.15 6.94 23.27
CA PRO A 238 -17.39 7.64 22.95
C PRO A 238 -17.73 7.49 21.46
N GLU A 239 -19.01 7.25 21.13
CA GLU A 239 -19.52 7.15 19.75
C GLU A 239 -19.18 8.38 18.87
N SER A 240 -18.84 9.52 19.48
CA SER A 240 -18.36 10.71 18.76
C SER A 240 -16.89 10.66 18.34
N GLU A 241 -16.04 9.83 18.98
CA GLU A 241 -14.62 9.61 18.59
C GLU A 241 -14.44 8.41 17.66
N VAL A 242 -15.19 7.32 17.90
CA VAL A 242 -16.24 6.89 16.95
C VAL A 242 -16.11 7.44 15.53
N ASN A 243 -16.89 8.50 15.32
CA ASN A 243 -17.06 9.29 14.11
C ASN A 243 -15.86 10.14 13.65
N ARG A 244 -14.77 10.30 14.42
CA ARG A 244 -13.53 10.90 13.89
C ARG A 244 -12.58 9.84 13.33
N CYS A 245 -12.57 8.63 13.89
CA CYS A 245 -11.84 7.50 13.33
C CYS A 245 -12.61 6.78 12.21
N SER A 246 -13.94 6.84 12.20
CA SER A 246 -14.78 6.25 11.13
C SER A 246 -15.11 7.20 9.97
N LYS A 247 -14.88 8.52 10.07
CA LYS A 247 -15.04 9.40 8.90
C LYS A 247 -13.91 9.30 7.86
N GLU A 248 -12.76 8.74 8.25
CA GLU A 248 -11.72 8.33 7.30
C GLU A 248 -11.70 6.82 7.03
N ASN A 249 -12.55 6.03 7.70
CA ASN A 249 -12.68 4.59 7.50
C ASN A 249 -14.15 4.16 7.50
N ASN A 250 -14.87 4.54 6.45
CA ASN A 250 -16.06 3.79 6.06
C ASN A 250 -15.61 2.55 5.29
N ASP A 251 -15.50 1.44 6.02
CA ASP A 251 -15.89 0.11 5.54
C ASP A 251 -16.67 -0.55 6.70
N THR A 252 -17.95 -0.20 6.72
CA THR A 252 -19.15 -0.83 7.27
C THR A 252 -18.95 -1.97 8.29
N SER A 253 -19.35 -1.71 9.55
CA SER A 253 -19.93 -2.74 10.42
C SER A 253 -21.21 -3.23 9.75
N SER A 254 -21.19 -4.47 9.27
CA SER A 254 -22.25 -5.02 8.43
C SER A 254 -23.53 -5.30 9.23
N GLU A 255 -24.43 -4.32 9.29
CA GLU A 255 -25.77 -4.64 8.81
C GLU A 255 -25.60 -5.08 7.35
N THR A 256 -26.00 -6.30 7.01
CA THR A 256 -25.90 -6.76 5.62
C THR A 256 -26.87 -5.93 4.79
N THR A 257 -26.33 -4.94 4.07
CA THR A 257 -27.11 -4.03 3.26
C THR A 257 -27.58 -4.75 1.98
N GLN A 258 -28.63 -4.24 1.33
CA GLN A 258 -29.03 -4.71 -0.01
C GLN A 258 -27.83 -4.70 -1.00
N ALA A 259 -26.93 -3.73 -0.85
CA ALA A 259 -25.70 -3.65 -1.66
C ALA A 259 -24.72 -4.81 -1.40
N ASP A 260 -24.60 -5.28 -0.16
CA ASP A 260 -23.79 -6.46 0.17
C ASP A 260 -24.41 -7.74 -0.40
N PHE A 261 -25.74 -7.86 -0.31
CA PHE A 261 -26.48 -8.97 -0.90
C PHE A 261 -26.32 -9.02 -2.43
N ASP A 262 -26.47 -7.88 -3.10
CA ASP A 262 -26.26 -7.75 -4.55
C ASP A 262 -24.81 -8.01 -4.94
N PHE A 263 -23.86 -7.61 -4.09
CA PHE A 263 -22.44 -7.90 -4.28
C PHE A 263 -22.15 -9.41 -4.21
N VAL A 264 -22.66 -10.11 -3.20
CA VAL A 264 -22.51 -11.57 -3.06
C VAL A 264 -23.18 -12.30 -4.22
N LYS A 265 -24.36 -11.84 -4.66
CA LYS A 265 -25.03 -12.34 -5.86
C LYS A 265 -24.16 -12.16 -7.11
N SER A 266 -23.47 -11.02 -7.24
CA SER A 266 -22.53 -10.78 -8.33
C SER A 266 -21.31 -11.71 -8.27
N LEU A 267 -20.83 -12.07 -7.07
CA LEU A 267 -19.70 -12.99 -6.90
C LEU A 267 -20.04 -14.41 -7.38
N LEU A 268 -21.26 -14.89 -7.14
CA LEU A 268 -21.74 -16.19 -7.65
C LEU A 268 -21.69 -16.25 -9.17
N GLY A 269 -22.29 -15.24 -9.83
CA GLY A 269 -22.27 -15.15 -11.30
C GLY A 269 -20.86 -15.02 -11.88
N ARG A 270 -19.97 -14.25 -11.23
CA ARG A 270 -18.58 -14.03 -11.68
C ARG A 270 -17.67 -15.26 -11.51
N ASN A 271 -18.04 -16.21 -10.66
CA ASN A 271 -17.29 -17.46 -10.45
C ASN A 271 -17.99 -18.67 -11.11
N SER A 272 -18.94 -18.43 -12.03
CA SER A 272 -19.70 -19.47 -12.74
C SER A 272 -20.41 -20.47 -11.80
N ILE A 273 -20.84 -20.00 -10.62
CA ILE A 273 -21.63 -20.81 -9.68
C ILE A 273 -23.11 -20.56 -9.99
N GLU A 274 -23.68 -21.44 -10.82
CA GLU A 274 -25.06 -21.34 -11.30
C GLU A 274 -26.00 -22.29 -10.55
N GLY A 275 -27.32 -22.09 -10.72
CA GLY A 275 -28.37 -22.95 -10.14
C GLY A 275 -28.54 -22.88 -8.62
N TYR A 276 -28.15 -21.76 -8.00
CA TYR A 276 -28.45 -21.47 -6.59
C TYR A 276 -29.26 -20.18 -6.46
N THR A 277 -30.29 -20.18 -5.61
CA THR A 277 -30.96 -18.99 -5.09
C THR A 277 -30.24 -18.52 -3.83
N LEU A 278 -29.76 -17.27 -3.85
CA LEU A 278 -29.17 -16.61 -2.68
C LEU A 278 -30.28 -16.09 -1.75
N SER A 279 -30.17 -16.41 -0.47
CA SER A 279 -31.06 -15.92 0.60
C SER A 279 -30.32 -14.95 1.52
N PHE A 280 -31.08 -14.03 2.15
CA PHE A 280 -30.49 -13.10 3.11
C PHE A 280 -29.91 -13.85 4.32
N PRO A 281 -28.79 -13.37 4.89
CA PRO A 281 -28.28 -13.93 6.14
C PRO A 281 -29.28 -13.70 7.29
N SER A 282 -29.29 -14.62 8.24
CA SER A 282 -30.08 -14.45 9.47
C SER A 282 -29.42 -13.43 10.42
N ASP A 283 -30.22 -12.73 11.22
CA ASP A 283 -29.72 -11.74 12.20
C ASP A 283 -28.71 -12.33 13.20
N ASN A 284 -28.81 -13.62 13.49
CA ASN A 284 -27.91 -14.33 14.41
C ASN A 284 -26.56 -14.69 13.77
N ILE A 285 -26.47 -14.75 12.44
CA ILE A 285 -25.24 -15.10 11.70
C ILE A 285 -25.16 -14.22 10.43
N PRO A 286 -24.82 -12.92 10.58
CA PRO A 286 -24.87 -11.95 9.47
C PRO A 286 -23.84 -12.22 8.37
N ASP A 287 -22.82 -13.04 8.66
CA ASP A 287 -21.75 -13.42 7.75
C ASP A 287 -22.04 -14.68 6.93
N LEU A 288 -23.14 -15.38 7.19
CA LEU A 288 -23.51 -16.61 6.48
C LEU A 288 -24.70 -16.36 5.57
N PHE A 289 -24.48 -16.47 4.26
CA PHE A 289 -25.51 -16.33 3.25
C PHE A 289 -25.97 -17.72 2.78
N PRO A 290 -27.21 -18.14 3.09
CA PRO A 290 -27.72 -19.45 2.67
C PRO A 290 -27.93 -19.49 1.16
N LEU A 291 -27.67 -20.66 0.56
CA LEU A 291 -27.95 -20.94 -0.86
C LEU A 291 -28.90 -22.12 -1.00
N THR A 292 -30.04 -21.87 -1.62
CA THR A 292 -31.01 -22.91 -1.96
C THR A 292 -30.79 -23.37 -3.39
N TYR A 293 -30.79 -24.68 -3.62
CA TYR A 293 -30.50 -25.24 -4.94
C TYR A 293 -31.72 -25.22 -5.88
N ASN A 294 -31.50 -24.82 -7.13
CA ASN A 294 -32.52 -24.71 -8.18
C ASN A 294 -32.25 -25.75 -9.30
N PHE A 295 -32.36 -27.04 -8.99
CA PHE A 295 -32.60 -28.21 -9.86
C PHE A 295 -31.86 -28.40 -11.22
N LEU A 296 -30.83 -27.61 -11.60
CA LEU A 296 -30.22 -27.70 -12.94
C LEU A 296 -28.68 -27.49 -13.00
N SER A 297 -27.97 -27.43 -11.88
CA SER A 297 -26.51 -27.22 -11.87
C SER A 297 -25.74 -28.23 -11.03
N HIS A 298 -24.47 -28.49 -11.36
CA HIS A 298 -23.59 -29.36 -10.57
C HIS A 298 -22.91 -28.54 -9.47
N CYS A 299 -22.80 -29.11 -8.26
CA CYS A 299 -22.10 -28.44 -7.16
C CYS A 299 -20.60 -28.30 -7.48
N PRO A 300 -19.99 -27.10 -7.41
CA PRO A 300 -18.57 -26.89 -7.73
C PRO A 300 -17.57 -27.67 -6.86
N ILE A 301 -18.04 -28.23 -5.73
CA ILE A 301 -17.20 -28.93 -4.76
C ILE A 301 -17.39 -30.44 -4.85
N CYS A 302 -18.62 -30.93 -4.98
CA CYS A 302 -18.92 -32.36 -4.93
C CYS A 302 -19.50 -32.95 -6.23
N ASP A 303 -19.67 -32.14 -7.28
CA ASP A 303 -20.00 -32.55 -8.65
C ASP A 303 -21.18 -33.53 -8.78
N ARG A 304 -22.25 -33.29 -8.00
CA ARG A 304 -23.45 -34.13 -7.91
C ARG A 304 -24.73 -33.31 -7.84
N GLU A 305 -25.85 -33.92 -8.19
CA GLU A 305 -27.22 -33.39 -8.04
C GLU A 305 -27.72 -33.50 -6.58
N HIS A 306 -28.66 -32.63 -6.20
CA HIS A 306 -29.09 -32.49 -4.81
C HIS A 306 -30.56 -32.05 -4.64
N GLU A 307 -31.14 -32.27 -3.45
CA GLU A 307 -32.58 -32.05 -3.17
C GLU A 307 -32.92 -31.01 -2.05
N SER A 308 -31.95 -30.28 -1.44
CA SER A 308 -32.23 -29.22 -0.42
C SER A 308 -31.14 -28.12 -0.31
N ASP A 309 -31.02 -27.34 0.77
CA ASP A 309 -30.05 -26.23 0.94
C ASP A 309 -28.58 -26.70 0.95
N ASN A 310 -27.98 -26.92 -0.23
CA ASN A 310 -26.70 -27.63 -0.33
C ASN A 310 -25.47 -26.77 -0.12
N GLY A 311 -25.61 -25.44 -0.07
CA GLY A 311 -24.47 -24.56 -0.01
C GLY A 311 -24.72 -23.29 0.80
N TYR A 312 -23.62 -22.64 1.14
CA TYR A 312 -23.65 -21.34 1.81
C TYR A 312 -22.39 -20.56 1.46
N ILE A 313 -22.49 -19.24 1.52
CA ILE A 313 -21.33 -18.36 1.43
C ILE A 313 -21.01 -17.85 2.83
N LEU A 314 -19.77 -18.03 3.24
CA LEU A 314 -19.27 -17.42 4.47
C LEU A 314 -18.41 -16.21 4.12
N ARG A 315 -18.79 -15.05 4.67
CA ARG A 315 -18.00 -13.83 4.64
C ARG A 315 -17.05 -13.83 5.84
N ASN A 316 -15.77 -13.58 5.57
CA ASN A 316 -14.79 -13.25 6.60
C ASN A 316 -14.05 -11.99 6.15
N LYS A 317 -14.38 -10.85 6.77
CA LYS A 317 -13.94 -9.51 6.33
C LYS A 317 -14.34 -9.28 4.85
N LYS A 318 -13.36 -9.11 3.95
CA LYS A 318 -13.57 -8.91 2.50
C LYS A 318 -13.45 -10.20 1.68
N ILE A 319 -13.33 -11.36 2.33
CA ILE A 319 -13.15 -12.65 1.67
C ILE A 319 -14.47 -13.41 1.75
N TYR A 320 -14.96 -13.86 0.60
CA TYR A 320 -16.15 -14.68 0.49
C TYR A 320 -15.73 -16.07 0.06
N ARG A 321 -16.31 -17.11 0.67
CA ARG A 321 -16.03 -18.50 0.33
C ARG A 321 -17.34 -19.25 0.18
N PHE A 322 -17.47 -19.98 -0.93
CA PHE A 322 -18.54 -20.94 -1.14
C PHE A 322 -18.20 -22.26 -0.45
N TYR A 323 -19.16 -22.80 0.28
CA TYR A 323 -19.09 -24.09 0.95
C TYR A 323 -20.27 -24.96 0.51
N CYS A 324 -20.05 -26.27 0.55
CA CYS A 324 -21.09 -27.27 0.37
C CYS A 324 -21.34 -27.99 1.70
N HIS A 325 -22.58 -28.01 2.18
CA HIS A 325 -22.95 -28.65 3.45
C HIS A 325 -22.57 -30.14 3.45
N ARG A 326 -22.91 -30.85 2.37
CA ARG A 326 -22.63 -32.29 2.23
C ARG A 326 -21.13 -32.59 2.20
N ALA A 327 -20.35 -31.83 1.42
CA ALA A 327 -18.90 -32.00 1.37
C ALA A 327 -18.24 -31.72 2.74
N ASN A 328 -18.84 -30.86 3.56
CA ASN A 328 -18.38 -30.63 4.93
C ASN A 328 -18.75 -31.78 5.88
N HIS A 329 -19.86 -32.49 5.63
CA HIS A 329 -20.30 -33.64 6.43
C HIS A 329 -19.54 -34.93 6.06
N GLU A 330 -19.22 -35.13 4.78
CA GLU A 330 -18.56 -36.34 4.27
C GLU A 330 -17.01 -36.28 4.39
N ARG A 331 -16.44 -35.18 4.93
CA ARG A 331 -14.99 -35.03 5.09
C ARG A 331 -14.43 -35.94 6.19
N GLU A 332 -13.15 -36.28 6.07
CA GLU A 332 -12.46 -36.99 7.15
C GLU A 332 -12.32 -36.11 8.42
N PRO A 333 -12.53 -36.67 9.63
CA PRO A 333 -12.32 -35.95 10.87
C PRO A 333 -10.90 -35.36 10.96
N GLY A 334 -10.79 -34.09 11.33
CA GLY A 334 -9.51 -33.36 11.42
C GLY A 334 -9.07 -32.64 10.14
N THR A 335 -9.72 -32.88 8.99
CA THR A 335 -9.41 -32.16 7.74
C THR A 335 -10.19 -30.87 7.58
N ARG A 336 -9.66 -29.89 6.83
CA ARG A 336 -10.36 -28.60 6.61
C ARG A 336 -11.61 -28.79 5.75
N ASN A 337 -12.68 -28.06 6.05
CA ASN A 337 -13.87 -27.98 5.19
C ASN A 337 -13.49 -27.60 3.74
N PRO A 338 -13.88 -28.40 2.74
CA PRO A 338 -13.67 -28.06 1.34
C PRO A 338 -14.44 -26.77 1.00
N SER A 339 -13.77 -25.82 0.34
CA SER A 339 -14.36 -24.53 0.00
C SER A 339 -13.73 -23.91 -1.24
N VAL A 340 -14.53 -23.15 -1.97
CA VAL A 340 -14.08 -22.36 -3.11
C VAL A 340 -13.98 -20.90 -2.67
N LYS A 341 -12.80 -20.31 -2.79
CA LYS A 341 -12.61 -18.88 -2.51
C LYS A 341 -13.20 -18.06 -3.64
N LEU A 342 -14.20 -17.24 -3.32
CA LEU A 342 -14.78 -16.26 -4.22
C LEU A 342 -13.89 -15.02 -4.18
N ALA A 343 -12.94 -14.94 -5.10
CA ALA A 343 -12.12 -13.75 -5.24
C ALA A 343 -12.90 -12.68 -6.02
N PRO A 344 -12.85 -11.40 -5.61
CA PRO A 344 -13.04 -10.33 -6.59
C PRO A 344 -11.93 -10.51 -7.62
N SER A 345 -12.29 -10.61 -8.89
CA SER A 345 -11.29 -10.77 -9.94
C SER A 345 -10.25 -9.64 -9.85
N GLU A 346 -9.00 -9.93 -10.22
CA GLU A 346 -7.94 -8.92 -10.32
C GLU A 346 -8.51 -7.64 -10.94
N THR A 347 -8.33 -6.50 -10.26
CA THR A 347 -8.71 -5.19 -10.85
C THR A 347 -8.10 -5.09 -12.24
N ALA A 348 -8.80 -4.47 -13.18
CA ALA A 348 -8.24 -4.21 -14.50
C ALA A 348 -6.81 -3.59 -14.47
N LEU A 349 -6.50 -2.78 -13.45
CA LEU A 349 -5.14 -2.23 -13.25
C LEU A 349 -4.11 -3.27 -12.77
N SER A 350 -4.50 -4.25 -11.94
CA SER A 350 -3.61 -5.35 -11.55
C SER A 350 -3.43 -6.35 -12.70
N ARG A 351 -4.50 -6.64 -13.46
CA ARG A 351 -4.38 -7.42 -14.71
C ARG A 351 -3.42 -6.74 -15.67
N GLU A 352 -3.51 -5.42 -15.81
CA GLU A 352 -2.63 -4.67 -16.70
C GLU A 352 -1.15 -4.80 -16.33
N LYS A 353 -0.82 -4.87 -15.03
CA LYS A 353 0.56 -5.07 -14.58
C LYS A 353 1.10 -6.47 -14.85
N ASN A 354 0.19 -7.45 -14.95
CA ASN A 354 0.51 -8.85 -15.16
C ASN A 354 0.56 -9.23 -16.65
N LEU A 355 -0.01 -8.42 -17.54
CA LEU A 355 0.06 -8.62 -18.99
C LEU A 355 1.44 -8.25 -19.55
N SER A 356 1.81 -8.89 -20.65
CA SER A 356 3.03 -8.57 -21.40
C SER A 356 3.06 -7.08 -21.77
N ALA A 357 4.26 -6.49 -21.82
CA ALA A 357 4.39 -5.09 -22.20
C ALA A 357 3.72 -4.84 -23.56
N PRO A 358 2.95 -3.74 -23.72
CA PRO A 358 2.42 -3.39 -25.03
C PRO A 358 3.57 -3.22 -26.02
N VAL A 359 3.34 -3.59 -27.27
CA VAL A 359 4.35 -3.49 -28.33
C VAL A 359 4.65 -2.01 -28.58
N ARG A 360 5.94 -1.63 -28.46
CA ARG A 360 6.42 -0.33 -28.91
C ARG A 360 6.39 -0.33 -30.43
N LEU A 361 5.73 0.66 -31.03
CA LEU A 361 5.71 0.79 -32.47
C LEU A 361 7.11 1.15 -32.98
N GLU A 362 7.61 0.41 -33.97
CA GLU A 362 8.95 0.64 -34.56
C GLU A 362 9.09 2.06 -35.11
N GLN A 363 8.00 2.61 -35.63
CA GLN A 363 7.91 4.01 -36.04
C GLN A 363 6.89 4.75 -35.18
N SER A 364 7.32 5.88 -34.60
CA SER A 364 6.45 6.71 -33.77
C SER A 364 5.32 7.31 -34.59
N ARG A 365 4.09 6.81 -34.39
CA ARG A 365 2.88 7.27 -35.08
C ARG A 365 2.56 8.74 -34.79
N ILE A 366 2.90 9.23 -33.60
CA ILE A 366 2.71 10.63 -33.25
C ILE A 366 3.57 11.57 -34.12
N LEU A 367 4.73 11.10 -34.58
CA LEU A 367 5.62 11.82 -35.50
C LEU A 367 5.27 11.64 -36.99
N ASN A 368 4.31 10.78 -37.33
CA ASN A 368 3.88 10.58 -38.70
C ASN A 368 2.89 11.70 -39.11
N PRO A 369 3.27 12.59 -40.05
CA PRO A 369 2.41 13.69 -40.49
C PRO A 369 1.17 13.20 -41.25
N ASN A 370 1.21 11.99 -41.81
CA ASN A 370 0.08 11.38 -42.52
C ASN A 370 -0.88 10.64 -41.57
N ASP A 371 -0.48 10.40 -40.32
CA ASP A 371 -1.38 9.81 -39.33
C ASP A 371 -2.37 10.89 -38.87
N CYS A 372 -3.64 10.73 -39.23
CA CYS A 372 -4.71 11.66 -38.88
C CYS A 372 -5.34 11.38 -37.50
N PHE A 373 -4.88 10.38 -36.77
CA PHE A 373 -5.38 10.04 -35.44
C PHE A 373 -4.84 11.06 -34.42
N VAL A 374 -5.75 11.73 -33.72
CA VAL A 374 -5.44 12.83 -32.81
C VAL A 374 -6.04 12.62 -31.44
N TRP A 375 -5.59 13.42 -30.46
CA TRP A 375 -6.02 13.40 -29.07
C TRP A 375 -7.55 13.34 -28.90
N TRP A 376 -8.29 14.08 -29.73
CA TRP A 376 -9.75 14.05 -29.69
C TRP A 376 -10.33 12.66 -30.04
N ASN A 377 -9.68 11.88 -30.92
CA ASN A 377 -10.10 10.52 -31.21
C ASN A 377 -9.95 9.61 -29.98
N LEU A 378 -8.86 9.74 -29.24
CA LEU A 378 -8.66 8.98 -27.99
C LEU A 378 -9.72 9.37 -26.93
N ILE A 379 -10.05 10.66 -26.82
CA ILE A 379 -11.14 11.11 -25.95
C ILE A 379 -12.50 10.54 -26.41
N CYS A 380 -12.77 10.52 -27.71
CA CYS A 380 -13.97 9.89 -28.26
C CYS A 380 -14.04 8.40 -27.95
N MET A 381 -12.90 7.67 -27.94
CA MET A 381 -12.88 6.27 -27.51
C MET A 381 -13.37 6.15 -26.06
N CYS A 382 -12.88 6.99 -25.15
CA CYS A 382 -13.33 7.00 -23.74
C CYS A 382 -14.83 7.30 -23.59
N THR A 383 -15.39 8.22 -24.38
CA THR A 383 -16.80 8.61 -24.26
C THR A 383 -17.76 7.74 -25.09
N SER A 384 -17.25 6.85 -25.94
CA SER A 384 -18.08 6.06 -26.87
C SER A 384 -18.88 4.94 -26.21
N GLY A 385 -18.52 4.52 -24.99
CA GLY A 385 -19.10 3.35 -24.32
C GLY A 385 -18.75 2.00 -24.95
N LYS A 386 -18.05 1.99 -26.09
CA LYS A 386 -17.56 0.77 -26.77
C LYS A 386 -16.44 0.11 -25.97
N LYS A 387 -16.25 -1.19 -26.21
CA LYS A 387 -15.10 -1.95 -25.71
C LYS A 387 -14.03 -1.95 -26.80
N PHE A 388 -12.78 -1.74 -26.40
CA PHE A 388 -11.61 -1.77 -27.28
C PHE A 388 -10.64 -2.85 -26.82
N SER A 389 -9.86 -3.41 -27.73
CA SER A 389 -8.72 -4.22 -27.35
C SER A 389 -7.64 -3.37 -26.68
N ARG A 390 -6.85 -4.00 -25.82
CA ARG A 390 -5.70 -3.37 -25.16
C ARG A 390 -4.71 -2.81 -26.18
N ALA A 391 -4.48 -3.53 -27.28
CA ALA A 391 -3.60 -3.10 -28.36
C ALA A 391 -4.09 -1.80 -29.00
N GLU A 392 -5.36 -1.71 -29.39
CA GLU A 392 -5.95 -0.50 -29.98
C GLU A 392 -5.80 0.71 -29.05
N VAL A 393 -5.96 0.52 -27.74
CA VAL A 393 -5.83 1.62 -26.77
C VAL A 393 -4.38 2.09 -26.67
N TYR A 394 -3.41 1.18 -26.57
CA TYR A 394 -2.00 1.56 -26.50
C TYR A 394 -1.46 2.12 -27.82
N GLU A 395 -1.96 1.69 -28.97
CA GLU A 395 -1.67 2.31 -30.24
C GLU A 395 -2.22 3.74 -30.32
N ALA A 396 -3.45 3.95 -29.86
CA ALA A 396 -4.06 5.27 -29.79
C ALA A 396 -3.31 6.22 -28.85
N ILE A 397 -2.82 5.72 -27.70
CA ILE A 397 -1.95 6.49 -26.80
C ILE A 397 -0.64 6.86 -27.51
N GLN A 398 0.06 5.89 -28.11
CA GLN A 398 1.32 6.11 -28.83
C GLN A 398 1.17 7.05 -30.04
N ALA A 399 -0.01 7.11 -30.66
CA ALA A 399 -0.28 8.01 -31.78
C ALA A 399 -0.58 9.46 -31.37
N THR A 400 -0.92 9.72 -30.11
CA THR A 400 -1.50 11.00 -29.68
C THR A 400 -0.79 11.68 -28.53
N VAL A 401 -0.01 10.96 -27.73
CA VAL A 401 0.66 11.48 -26.52
C VAL A 401 2.16 11.18 -26.58
N ALA A 402 2.97 12.19 -26.26
CA ALA A 402 4.39 12.01 -25.95
C ALA A 402 4.76 12.66 -24.61
N HIS A 403 5.75 12.07 -23.93
CA HIS A 403 6.27 12.49 -22.64
C HIS A 403 7.77 12.79 -22.75
N ILE A 404 8.16 14.04 -22.51
CA ILE A 404 9.56 14.46 -22.50
C ILE A 404 10.06 14.48 -21.05
N SER A 405 11.13 13.73 -20.80
CA SER A 405 11.68 13.51 -19.46
C SER A 405 12.68 14.60 -19.04
N LYS A 406 12.17 15.77 -18.62
CA LYS A 406 12.95 16.87 -18.00
C LYS A 406 12.66 17.02 -16.50
N ASP A 407 13.42 17.89 -15.81
CA ASP A 407 13.20 18.27 -14.39
C ASP A 407 11.73 18.61 -14.08
N LYS A 408 11.04 19.21 -15.05
CA LYS A 408 9.58 19.28 -15.10
C LYS A 408 9.12 18.50 -16.34
N PRO A 409 8.23 17.50 -16.20
CA PRO A 409 7.76 16.73 -17.33
C PRO A 409 6.98 17.62 -18.30
N ILE A 410 7.24 17.45 -19.60
CA ILE A 410 6.50 18.14 -20.66
C ILE A 410 5.69 17.09 -21.42
N TRP A 411 4.39 17.35 -21.54
CA TRP A 411 3.47 16.52 -22.29
C TRP A 411 3.16 17.17 -23.63
N LEU A 412 3.22 16.36 -24.69
CA LEU A 412 2.83 16.74 -26.04
C LEU A 412 1.57 15.98 -26.44
N LEU A 413 0.56 16.72 -26.88
CA LEU A 413 -0.72 16.18 -27.34
C LEU A 413 -0.94 16.53 -28.80
N LYS A 414 -1.15 15.52 -29.65
CA LYS A 414 -1.45 15.72 -31.07
C LYS A 414 -2.90 16.16 -31.25
N HIS A 415 -3.14 17.32 -31.86
CA HIS A 415 -4.47 17.87 -32.15
C HIS A 415 -4.65 18.10 -33.64
N LYS A 416 -5.89 18.39 -34.04
CA LYS A 416 -6.25 18.79 -35.41
C LYS A 416 -7.17 19.99 -35.36
N ASP A 417 -6.88 20.99 -36.16
CA ASP A 417 -7.77 22.12 -36.42
C ASP A 417 -8.23 22.07 -37.89
N SER A 418 -9.49 22.39 -38.10
CA SER A 418 -10.13 22.56 -39.40
C SER A 418 -9.41 23.56 -40.32
N LYS A 419 -8.74 24.58 -39.76
CA LYS A 419 -8.05 25.63 -40.52
C LYS A 419 -6.54 25.44 -40.61
N ASN A 420 -5.90 24.88 -39.58
CA ASN A 420 -4.44 24.87 -39.44
C ASN A 420 -3.81 23.47 -39.57
N GLY A 421 -4.60 22.42 -39.85
CA GLY A 421 -4.09 21.06 -39.96
C GLY A 421 -3.76 20.44 -38.60
N LEU A 422 -2.80 19.52 -38.57
CA LEU A 422 -2.31 18.91 -37.32
C LEU A 422 -1.47 19.92 -36.54
N TYR A 423 -1.58 19.92 -35.22
CA TYR A 423 -0.74 20.75 -34.33
C TYR A 423 -0.52 20.05 -32.98
N PHE A 424 0.43 20.53 -32.18
CA PHE A 424 0.71 19.96 -30.86
C PHE A 424 0.37 20.94 -29.73
N GLY A 425 -0.36 20.45 -28.73
CA GLY A 425 -0.54 21.13 -27.45
C GLY A 425 0.58 20.71 -26.50
N MET A 426 1.19 21.68 -25.81
CA MET A 426 2.26 21.43 -24.84
C MET A 426 1.82 21.86 -23.44
N GLY A 427 2.19 21.10 -22.42
CA GLY A 427 1.89 21.48 -21.04
C GLY A 427 2.63 20.63 -20.00
N SER A 428 2.74 21.15 -18.78
CA SER A 428 3.37 20.45 -17.65
C SER A 428 2.45 19.42 -16.97
N GLU A 429 1.17 19.40 -17.32
CA GLU A 429 0.16 18.55 -16.69
C GLU A 429 -0.85 18.00 -17.70
N LEU A 430 -1.25 16.74 -17.53
CA LEU A 430 -2.38 16.12 -18.22
C LEU A 430 -3.64 16.15 -17.35
N LYS A 431 -4.60 17.03 -17.68
CA LYS A 431 -5.89 17.13 -16.98
C LYS A 431 -6.90 16.07 -17.48
N ILE A 432 -6.65 14.80 -17.19
CA ILE A 432 -7.40 13.64 -17.74
C ILE A 432 -8.00 12.69 -16.70
N ALA A 433 -8.03 13.09 -15.43
CA ALA A 433 -8.47 12.24 -14.32
C ALA A 433 -9.92 11.70 -14.44
N LYS A 434 -10.73 12.30 -15.32
CA LYS A 434 -12.16 11.97 -15.53
C LYS A 434 -12.42 10.93 -16.64
N PHE A 435 -11.42 10.58 -17.45
CA PHE A 435 -11.63 9.72 -18.60
C PHE A 435 -11.32 8.26 -18.28
N GLU A 436 -12.24 7.36 -18.63
CA GLU A 436 -12.12 5.92 -18.49
C GLU A 436 -12.38 5.23 -19.83
N ILE A 437 -11.81 4.04 -20.03
CA ILE A 437 -11.94 3.25 -21.25
C ILE A 437 -12.20 1.78 -20.91
N LYS A 438 -13.12 1.15 -21.64
CA LYS A 438 -13.46 -0.27 -21.44
C LYS A 438 -12.57 -1.14 -22.32
N ILE A 439 -11.84 -2.07 -21.71
CA ILE A 439 -10.89 -2.95 -22.42
C ILE A 439 -11.37 -4.40 -22.40
N ILE A 440 -11.35 -5.07 -23.55
CA ILE A 440 -11.88 -6.43 -23.76
C ILE A 440 -11.15 -7.45 -22.88
N GLU A 441 -9.82 -7.37 -22.84
CA GLU A 441 -8.91 -8.25 -22.10
C GLU A 441 -9.10 -8.12 -20.57
N TYR A 442 -9.77 -7.07 -20.11
CA TYR A 442 -10.16 -6.90 -18.71
C TYR A 442 -11.64 -7.25 -18.46
N GLY A 443 -12.27 -8.04 -19.33
CA GLY A 443 -13.69 -8.39 -19.24
C GLY A 443 -14.63 -7.23 -19.59
N GLY A 444 -14.13 -6.15 -20.19
CA GLY A 444 -14.89 -4.93 -20.46
C GLY A 444 -15.05 -4.00 -19.27
N GLU A 445 -14.26 -4.20 -18.20
CA GLU A 445 -14.13 -3.26 -17.09
C GLU A 445 -13.57 -1.91 -17.58
N ALA A 446 -14.08 -0.81 -17.00
CA ALA A 446 -13.60 0.54 -17.30
C ALA A 446 -12.31 0.83 -16.52
N VAL A 447 -11.31 1.38 -17.19
CA VAL A 447 -10.00 1.73 -16.64
C VAL A 447 -9.69 3.19 -16.87
N LYS A 448 -9.14 3.86 -15.87
CA LYS A 448 -8.71 5.26 -15.99
C LYS A 448 -7.66 5.40 -17.09
N LEU A 449 -7.92 6.28 -18.05
CA LEU A 449 -7.00 6.57 -19.16
C LEU A 449 -5.63 7.03 -18.63
N LYS A 450 -5.63 7.82 -17.54
CA LYS A 450 -4.39 8.25 -16.89
C LYS A 450 -3.52 7.07 -16.47
N SER A 451 -4.11 6.01 -15.93
CA SER A 451 -3.35 4.84 -15.49
C SER A 451 -2.68 4.11 -16.65
N LEU A 452 -3.34 4.05 -17.81
CA LEU A 452 -2.77 3.46 -19.03
C LEU A 452 -1.64 4.31 -19.62
N ILE A 453 -1.79 5.65 -19.59
CA ILE A 453 -0.72 6.57 -20.01
C ILE A 453 0.48 6.48 -19.06
N ASP A 454 0.25 6.44 -17.73
CA ASP A 454 1.33 6.25 -16.75
C ASP A 454 2.06 4.91 -17.00
N GLN A 455 1.34 3.84 -17.36
CA GLN A 455 1.96 2.56 -17.76
C GLN A 455 2.76 2.69 -19.06
N ALA A 456 2.25 3.40 -20.07
CA ALA A 456 2.98 3.66 -21.31
C ALA A 456 4.30 4.40 -21.06
N VAL A 457 4.32 5.34 -20.10
CA VAL A 457 5.55 6.02 -19.66
C VAL A 457 6.50 5.04 -18.97
N ILE A 458 6.03 4.28 -17.99
CA ILE A 458 6.86 3.30 -17.25
C ILE A 458 7.49 2.27 -18.19
N LYS A 459 6.78 1.87 -19.24
CA LYS A 459 7.23 0.92 -20.25
C LYS A 459 8.04 1.56 -21.38
N GLY A 460 8.28 2.87 -21.35
CA GLY A 460 9.09 3.58 -22.35
C GLY A 460 8.45 3.67 -23.73
N LEU A 461 7.12 3.53 -23.84
CA LEU A 461 6.42 3.52 -25.14
C LEU A 461 6.26 4.91 -25.75
N ILE A 462 6.16 5.93 -24.89
CA ILE A 462 5.91 7.33 -25.27
C ILE A 462 6.94 8.29 -24.67
N VAL A 463 8.06 7.76 -24.17
CA VAL A 463 9.10 8.55 -23.49
C VAL A 463 10.17 8.98 -24.47
N TYR A 464 10.53 10.26 -24.42
CA TYR A 464 11.57 10.90 -25.22
C TYR A 464 12.53 11.66 -24.29
N GLU A 465 13.81 11.72 -24.64
CA GLU A 465 14.85 12.37 -23.82
C GLU A 465 14.69 13.89 -23.84
N ASP A 466 14.56 14.46 -25.03
CA ASP A 466 14.28 15.88 -25.25
C ASP A 466 13.44 16.04 -26.53
N PHE A 467 13.06 17.26 -26.88
CA PHE A 467 12.47 17.61 -28.17
C PHE A 467 13.46 18.44 -29.00
N ASP A 468 13.55 18.10 -30.28
CA ASP A 468 14.39 18.81 -31.24
C ASP A 468 13.50 19.40 -32.35
N PHE A 469 13.81 20.63 -32.78
CA PHE A 469 13.09 21.34 -33.85
C PHE A 469 13.78 21.17 -35.21
N LEU A 470 14.32 19.98 -35.49
CA LEU A 470 15.01 19.75 -36.75
C LEU A 470 14.04 19.88 -37.93
N PRO A 471 14.39 20.68 -38.96
CA PRO A 471 13.69 20.67 -40.23
C PRO A 471 14.02 19.36 -40.95
N TYR A 472 13.13 18.38 -40.94
CA TYR A 472 13.26 17.26 -41.86
C TYR A 472 12.83 17.69 -43.27
N PRO A 473 13.57 17.34 -44.33
CA PRO A 473 12.99 17.26 -45.65
C PRO A 473 11.97 16.11 -45.69
N ILE A 474 10.87 16.29 -46.42
CA ILE A 474 9.76 15.32 -46.55
C ILE A 474 10.19 13.91 -47.03
N ASN A 475 11.44 13.75 -47.50
CA ASN A 475 11.92 12.55 -48.21
C ASN A 475 13.10 11.80 -47.57
N ILE A 476 13.37 11.94 -46.26
CA ILE A 476 14.44 11.17 -45.58
C ILE A 476 13.82 10.19 -44.57
N HIS A 477 14.35 8.96 -44.53
CA HIS A 477 14.00 7.99 -43.49
C HIS A 477 14.27 8.57 -42.10
N GLN A 478 13.23 8.58 -41.24
CA GLN A 478 13.35 9.01 -39.86
C GLN A 478 14.39 8.12 -39.14
N PRO A 479 15.46 8.69 -38.57
CA PRO A 479 16.37 7.91 -37.74
C PRO A 479 15.66 7.51 -36.45
N ALA A 480 16.07 6.37 -35.89
CA ALA A 480 15.73 6.00 -34.52
C ALA A 480 16.51 6.94 -33.59
N THR A 481 15.92 8.10 -33.29
CA THR A 481 16.51 9.12 -32.40
C THR A 481 15.86 9.07 -31.03
N ASP A 482 16.65 9.33 -30.00
CA ASP A 482 16.16 9.45 -28.61
C ASP A 482 15.39 10.77 -28.36
N PHE A 483 15.41 11.69 -29.33
CA PHE A 483 14.71 12.97 -29.34
C PHE A 483 13.32 12.91 -30.00
N PHE A 484 12.38 13.71 -29.51
CA PHE A 484 11.09 13.99 -30.14
C PHE A 484 11.24 15.08 -31.20
N ASN A 485 11.14 14.72 -32.48
CA ASN A 485 11.33 15.67 -33.58
C ASN A 485 10.03 16.46 -33.87
N LEU A 486 10.01 17.76 -33.59
CA LEU A 486 8.90 18.63 -33.96
C LEU A 486 9.16 19.29 -35.31
N PHE A 487 8.38 18.91 -36.32
CA PHE A 487 8.47 19.50 -37.66
C PHE A 487 7.98 20.96 -37.67
N LEU A 488 8.82 21.90 -38.11
CA LEU A 488 8.50 23.34 -38.18
C LEU A 488 7.44 23.71 -39.24
N GLY A 489 6.93 22.75 -40.02
CA GLY A 489 5.81 22.98 -40.94
C GLY A 489 4.42 22.95 -40.30
N PHE A 490 4.30 22.78 -38.98
CA PHE A 490 3.03 22.90 -38.27
C PHE A 490 2.91 24.30 -37.67
N LEU A 491 1.85 25.04 -38.04
CA LEU A 491 1.55 26.40 -37.59
C LEU A 491 1.39 26.45 -36.06
N ALA A 492 2.50 26.67 -35.35
CA ALA A 492 2.48 27.01 -33.93
C ALA A 492 1.90 28.44 -33.81
N LYS A 493 0.64 28.56 -33.39
CA LYS A 493 0.09 29.86 -33.02
C LYS A 493 0.74 30.31 -31.70
N PRO A 494 1.32 31.52 -31.65
CA PRO A 494 1.89 32.02 -30.40
C PRO A 494 0.80 32.17 -29.34
N ALA A 495 1.14 31.76 -28.11
CA ALA A 495 0.35 32.03 -26.93
C ALA A 495 0.32 33.56 -26.66
N PRO A 496 -0.70 34.09 -25.95
CA PRO A 496 -0.81 35.52 -25.64
C PRO A 496 0.38 36.06 -24.85
N GLU A 497 1.01 35.20 -24.06
CA GLU A 497 2.27 35.46 -23.37
C GLU A 497 3.30 34.47 -23.89
N ILE A 498 4.33 35.00 -24.53
CA ILE A 498 5.40 34.20 -25.09
C ILE A 498 6.42 33.91 -23.98
N ASN A 499 6.69 32.63 -23.71
CA ASN A 499 7.72 32.24 -22.74
C ASN A 499 9.09 32.69 -23.26
N LYS A 500 9.67 33.68 -22.58
CA LYS A 500 10.93 34.32 -22.95
C LYS A 500 12.10 33.32 -23.00
N GLU A 501 12.11 32.34 -22.09
CA GLU A 501 13.16 31.31 -22.06
C GLU A 501 13.14 30.44 -23.32
N ILE A 502 11.95 30.18 -23.88
CA ILE A 502 11.79 29.39 -25.12
C ILE A 502 12.12 30.24 -26.34
N MET A 503 11.70 31.51 -26.36
CA MET A 503 12.03 32.40 -27.49
C MET A 503 13.50 32.69 -27.61
N ASP A 504 14.20 32.88 -26.49
CA ASP A 504 15.62 33.18 -26.51
C ASP A 504 16.41 32.00 -27.10
N LEU A 505 15.97 30.76 -26.84
CA LEU A 505 16.53 29.55 -27.46
C LEU A 505 16.24 29.47 -28.97
N ILE A 506 15.00 29.77 -29.39
CA ILE A 506 14.62 29.77 -30.82
C ILE A 506 15.40 30.85 -31.58
N LEU A 507 15.44 32.07 -31.05
CA LEU A 507 16.15 33.21 -31.65
C LEU A 507 17.66 32.95 -31.72
N TRP A 508 18.23 32.36 -30.66
CA TRP A 508 19.63 31.96 -30.68
C TRP A 508 19.90 30.93 -31.78
N HIS A 509 19.03 29.93 -31.94
CA HIS A 509 19.19 28.89 -32.95
C HIS A 509 19.03 29.46 -34.38
N VAL A 510 18.04 30.33 -34.61
CA VAL A 510 17.85 31.03 -35.89
C VAL A 510 19.10 31.83 -36.23
N LYS A 511 19.63 32.61 -35.28
CA LYS A 511 20.81 33.45 -35.53
C LYS A 511 22.07 32.62 -35.79
N ASN A 512 22.34 31.61 -34.97
CA ASN A 512 23.65 30.95 -34.97
C ASN A 512 23.70 29.70 -35.84
N VAL A 513 22.57 29.03 -36.07
CA VAL A 513 22.54 27.76 -36.82
C VAL A 513 21.95 27.99 -38.21
N ILE A 514 20.76 28.57 -38.30
CA ILE A 514 20.08 28.77 -39.59
C ILE A 514 20.77 29.89 -40.39
N CYS A 515 21.03 31.02 -39.72
CA CYS A 515 21.69 32.16 -40.36
C CYS A 515 23.21 32.04 -40.34
N ASN A 516 23.78 31.08 -39.61
CA ASN A 516 25.23 30.93 -39.41
C ASN A 516 25.92 32.25 -39.04
N GLY A 517 25.28 33.06 -38.19
CA GLY A 517 25.76 34.38 -37.79
C GLY A 517 25.57 35.50 -38.82
N ASN A 518 24.94 35.24 -39.98
CA ASN A 518 24.66 36.24 -41.00
C ASN A 518 23.49 37.16 -40.57
N GLU A 519 23.84 38.37 -40.12
CA GLU A 519 22.87 39.34 -39.59
C GLU A 519 21.84 39.79 -40.63
N ARG A 520 22.20 39.84 -41.93
CA ARG A 520 21.24 40.20 -42.99
C ARG A 520 20.18 39.14 -43.22
N LEU A 521 20.53 37.86 -43.09
CA LEU A 521 19.54 36.77 -43.24
C LEU A 521 18.61 36.70 -42.03
N ASN A 522 19.15 37.01 -40.84
CA ASN A 522 18.41 37.08 -39.59
C ASN A 522 17.39 38.23 -39.54
N GLU A 523 17.56 39.28 -40.34
CA GLU A 523 16.57 40.38 -40.45
C GLU A 523 15.32 40.00 -41.27
N TYR A 524 15.38 38.95 -42.09
CA TYR A 524 14.25 38.49 -42.93
C TYR A 524 13.36 37.44 -42.26
N ILE A 525 13.83 36.82 -41.17
CA ILE A 525 13.13 35.80 -40.38
C ILE A 525 12.57 36.46 -39.13
#